data_AF-A0A9X4C353-F1
#
_entry.id   AF-A0A9X4C353-F1
#
_cell.length_a   1.000
_cell.length_b   1.000
_cell.length_c   1.000
_cell.angle_alpha   90.00
_cell.angle_beta   90.00
_cell.angle_gamma   90.00
#
_symmetry.space_group_name_H-M   'P 1'
#
loop_
_entity.id
_entity.type
_entity.pdbx_description
1 polymer ?
#
loop_
_entity_poly.entity_id
_entity_poly.type
_entity_poly.pdbx_seq_one_letter_code
_entity_poly.pdbx_strand_id
1 'polypeptide(L)'
;MRQVQKIGVTSENICGKSVFTFDSHHEALLPWAQCARDLGYAPRLLTLDYHSDTRPAFVGHSSVDITMGMDDEGWEERAAAEVAKIDFRVEETVRDAILNLRFDEHISAAVQSRTIDIAFAIVGGLITNEYQSNEQLAAESEWSERAHDTPGVSKPKAPPPYTYSIPAERIVELPRQKVWPNDQPRSKGYANQALESHFLRRHLDFIESISQSSGIPGLFEAPFILDIDLDYFNTRQSIQPVDHELFHELIRRADIITIAREPKCVIACQKPGEKLTSDWLETELKRHIREALSTSPSEDDLTTPEQTSA
;
A
#
# COMPACT_ATOMS: atom_id res chain seq x y z
N MET A 1 -10.82 -10.63 -31.22
CA MET A 1 -11.70 -9.58 -30.62
C MET A 1 -11.31 -9.47 -29.15
N ARG A 2 -10.57 -8.43 -28.76
CA ARG A 2 -10.33 -8.15 -27.32
C ARG A 2 -11.68 -7.79 -26.72
N GLN A 3 -12.12 -8.50 -25.68
CA GLN A 3 -13.23 -8.03 -24.84
C GLN A 3 -12.84 -6.63 -24.37
N VAL A 4 -13.68 -5.63 -24.66
CA VAL A 4 -13.52 -4.29 -24.10
C VAL A 4 -13.73 -4.45 -22.60
N GLN A 5 -12.64 -4.50 -21.85
CA GLN A 5 -12.67 -4.55 -20.40
C GLN A 5 -13.22 -3.19 -19.95
N LYS A 6 -14.48 -3.19 -19.48
CA LYS A 6 -15.12 -1.96 -19.00
C LYS A 6 -14.59 -1.70 -17.60
N ILE A 7 -13.90 -0.58 -17.41
CA ILE A 7 -13.40 -0.14 -16.10
C ILE A 7 -14.58 0.02 -15.15
N GLY A 8 -14.57 -0.72 -14.04
CA GLY A 8 -15.69 -0.94 -13.12
C GLY A 8 -15.71 -0.04 -11.88
N VAL A 9 -15.10 1.15 -11.94
CA VAL A 9 -15.01 2.05 -10.78
C VAL A 9 -16.35 2.70 -10.47
N THR A 10 -16.80 2.53 -9.22
CA THR A 10 -17.96 3.23 -8.65
C THR A 10 -17.48 4.26 -7.63
N SER A 11 -18.19 5.39 -7.51
CA SER A 11 -17.88 6.45 -6.55
C SER A 11 -19.08 6.73 -5.66
N GLU A 12 -18.85 6.85 -4.36
CA GLU A 12 -19.84 7.20 -3.33
C GLU A 12 -19.27 8.35 -2.49
N ASN A 13 -20.12 9.27 -2.05
CA ASN A 13 -19.75 10.25 -1.02
C ASN A 13 -20.31 9.78 0.33
N ILE A 14 -19.42 9.50 1.28
CA ILE A 14 -19.78 9.08 2.64
C ILE A 14 -19.37 10.19 3.60
N CYS A 15 -20.35 10.90 4.16
CA CYS A 15 -20.12 12.00 5.11
C CYS A 15 -19.08 13.04 4.61
N GLY A 16 -19.10 13.37 3.32
CA GLY A 16 -18.17 14.32 2.70
C GLY A 16 -16.88 13.68 2.15
N LYS A 17 -16.56 12.42 2.50
CA LYS A 17 -15.40 11.70 1.96
C LYS A 17 -15.75 11.02 0.64
N SER A 18 -14.90 11.20 -0.37
CA SER A 18 -15.00 10.44 -1.62
C SER A 18 -14.45 9.03 -1.42
N VAL A 19 -15.29 8.02 -1.65
CA VAL A 19 -14.96 6.61 -1.55
C VAL A 19 -15.19 5.94 -2.89
N PHE A 20 -14.17 5.26 -3.41
CA PHE A 20 -14.24 4.56 -4.69
C PHE A 20 -14.14 3.06 -4.48
N THR A 21 -14.89 2.30 -5.27
CA THR A 21 -14.96 0.84 -5.16
C THR A 21 -14.90 0.21 -6.55
N PHE A 22 -14.09 -0.85 -6.70
CA PHE A 22 -13.83 -1.56 -7.95
C PHE A 22 -13.47 -3.03 -7.70
N ASP A 23 -13.59 -3.88 -8.71
CA ASP A 23 -13.41 -5.34 -8.57
C ASP A 23 -11.98 -5.84 -8.80
N SER A 24 -11.13 -5.05 -9.46
CA SER A 24 -9.74 -5.42 -9.74
C SER A 24 -8.81 -4.30 -9.32
N HIS A 25 -7.77 -4.61 -8.55
CA HIS A 25 -7.00 -3.58 -7.84
C HIS A 25 -6.33 -2.55 -8.77
N HIS A 26 -5.86 -2.98 -9.94
CA HIS A 26 -5.28 -2.08 -10.96
C HIS A 26 -6.22 -0.97 -11.45
N GLU A 27 -7.55 -1.09 -11.24
CA GLU A 27 -8.49 0.00 -11.54
C GLU A 27 -8.34 1.21 -10.59
N ALA A 28 -7.65 1.04 -9.46
CA ALA A 28 -7.34 2.09 -8.48
C ALA A 28 -6.57 3.27 -9.08
N LEU A 29 -5.82 3.03 -10.17
CA LEU A 29 -5.07 4.09 -10.86
C LEU A 29 -6.00 5.24 -11.31
N LEU A 30 -7.27 4.95 -11.63
CA LEU A 30 -8.22 5.97 -12.06
C LEU A 30 -8.61 6.95 -10.94
N PRO A 31 -9.15 6.52 -9.77
CA PRO A 31 -9.41 7.43 -8.66
C PRO A 31 -8.14 8.05 -8.07
N TRP A 32 -6.99 7.38 -8.12
CA TRP A 32 -5.72 7.99 -7.71
C TRP A 32 -5.31 9.16 -8.61
N ALA A 33 -5.42 8.98 -9.92
CA ALA A 33 -5.19 10.06 -10.88
C ALA A 33 -6.20 11.20 -10.71
N GLN A 34 -7.47 10.90 -10.42
CA GLN A 34 -8.47 11.92 -10.10
C GLN A 34 -8.06 12.74 -8.86
N CYS A 35 -7.62 12.09 -7.78
CA CYS A 35 -7.14 12.78 -6.58
C CYS A 35 -5.92 13.66 -6.89
N ALA A 36 -4.93 13.15 -7.62
CA ALA A 36 -3.77 13.93 -8.03
C ALA A 36 -4.13 15.14 -8.91
N ARG A 37 -5.14 15.02 -9.79
CA ARG A 37 -5.67 16.15 -10.55
C ARG A 37 -6.30 17.21 -9.66
N ASP A 38 -7.14 16.78 -8.71
CA ASP A 38 -7.87 17.70 -7.84
C ASP A 38 -6.93 18.45 -6.89
N LEU A 39 -5.87 17.80 -6.42
CA LEU A 39 -4.80 18.42 -5.62
C LEU A 39 -3.85 19.28 -6.46
N GLY A 40 -3.71 18.97 -7.76
CA GLY A 40 -2.72 19.59 -8.66
C GLY A 40 -1.30 19.02 -8.52
N TYR A 41 -1.10 18.03 -7.65
CA TYR A 41 0.17 17.32 -7.43
C TYR A 41 -0.08 15.89 -6.94
N ALA A 42 0.97 15.07 -6.95
CA ALA A 42 0.89 13.67 -6.57
C ALA A 42 0.72 13.51 -5.04
N PRO A 43 -0.36 12.89 -4.54
CA PRO A 43 -0.49 12.54 -3.13
C PRO A 43 0.37 11.33 -2.78
N ARG A 44 0.48 11.04 -1.48
CA ARG A 44 1.04 9.78 -0.99
C ARG A 44 0.01 8.67 -1.04
N LEU A 45 0.48 7.43 -1.01
CA LEU A 45 -0.37 6.24 -0.90
C LEU A 45 -0.01 5.47 0.38
N LEU A 46 -1.01 5.20 1.21
CA LEU A 46 -0.96 4.13 2.20
C LEU A 46 -1.92 3.03 1.72
N THR A 47 -1.39 1.85 1.39
CA THR A 47 -2.20 0.71 0.96
C THR A 47 -2.17 -0.42 1.98
N LEU A 48 -3.34 -1.02 2.22
CA LEU A 48 -3.53 -2.21 3.05
C LEU A 48 -3.94 -3.36 2.13
N ASP A 49 -3.10 -4.37 1.99
CA ASP A 49 -3.27 -5.43 1.00
C ASP A 49 -2.68 -6.75 1.49
N TYR A 50 -3.28 -7.89 1.16
CA TYR A 50 -2.64 -9.17 1.43
C TYR A 50 -1.45 -9.41 0.50
N HIS A 51 -1.52 -8.96 -0.74
CA HIS A 51 -0.44 -8.97 -1.72
C HIS A 51 0.36 -7.65 -1.66
N SER A 52 1.54 -7.61 -2.26
CA SER A 52 2.38 -6.41 -2.19
C SER A 52 1.98 -5.37 -3.23
N ASP A 53 1.45 -5.82 -4.36
CA ASP A 53 0.99 -4.98 -5.47
C ASP A 53 2.06 -4.04 -6.04
N THR A 54 3.30 -4.51 -5.94
CA THR A 54 4.55 -3.79 -6.24
C THR A 54 5.32 -4.32 -7.46
N ARG A 55 4.71 -5.18 -8.28
CA ARG A 55 5.38 -5.71 -9.48
C ARG A 55 5.75 -4.57 -10.43
N PRO A 56 6.85 -4.69 -11.19
CA PRO A 56 7.24 -3.64 -12.13
C PRO A 56 6.12 -3.30 -13.12
N ALA A 57 5.87 -2.01 -13.31
CA ALA A 57 4.81 -1.51 -14.18
C ALA A 57 4.86 -2.17 -15.57
N PHE A 58 3.71 -2.64 -16.07
CA PHE A 58 3.56 -3.23 -17.41
C PHE A 58 4.45 -4.44 -17.71
N VAL A 59 5.05 -5.12 -16.73
CA VAL A 59 5.90 -6.30 -16.99
C VAL A 59 5.13 -7.38 -17.74
N GLY A 60 3.88 -7.66 -17.35
CA GLY A 60 3.03 -8.65 -18.00
C GLY A 60 2.54 -8.23 -19.39
N HIS A 61 2.45 -6.92 -19.66
CA HIS A 61 2.12 -6.39 -20.98
C HIS A 61 3.32 -6.39 -21.94
N SER A 62 4.50 -6.10 -21.40
CA SER A 62 5.71 -5.82 -22.16
C SER A 62 6.57 -7.05 -22.44
N SER A 63 6.26 -8.18 -21.78
CA SER A 63 6.90 -9.46 -22.02
C SER A 63 6.28 -10.16 -23.24
N VAL A 64 7.10 -10.51 -24.24
CA VAL A 64 6.69 -11.10 -25.52
C VAL A 64 6.26 -12.57 -25.37
N ASP A 65 6.76 -13.27 -24.36
CA ASP A 65 6.36 -14.63 -24.06
C ASP A 65 6.22 -14.87 -22.55
N ILE A 66 4.96 -14.99 -22.10
CA ILE A 66 4.59 -15.22 -20.69
C ILE A 66 5.13 -16.57 -20.18
N THR A 67 5.53 -17.47 -21.09
CA THR A 67 6.07 -18.80 -20.76
C THR A 67 7.57 -18.80 -20.45
N MET A 68 8.31 -17.73 -20.79
CA MET A 68 9.78 -17.65 -20.65
C MET A 68 10.22 -16.47 -19.76
N GLY A 69 9.40 -16.07 -18.78
CA GLY A 69 9.57 -14.83 -17.99
C GLY A 69 11.01 -14.40 -17.66
N MET A 70 11.21 -13.08 -17.64
CA MET A 70 12.43 -12.33 -17.28
C MET A 70 13.65 -12.43 -18.23
N ASP A 71 13.67 -13.34 -19.21
CA ASP A 71 14.77 -13.44 -20.20
C ASP A 71 14.49 -12.66 -21.51
N ASP A 72 13.44 -11.83 -21.55
CA ASP A 72 13.08 -11.01 -22.71
C ASP A 72 13.85 -9.69 -22.71
N GLU A 73 15.01 -9.68 -23.37
CA GLU A 73 15.82 -8.46 -23.55
C GLU A 73 14.95 -7.32 -24.13
N GLY A 74 14.83 -6.22 -23.38
CA GLY A 74 14.12 -5.00 -23.79
C GLY A 74 12.67 -4.84 -23.29
N TRP A 75 12.16 -5.73 -22.43
CA TRP A 75 10.83 -5.54 -21.82
C TRP A 75 10.76 -4.25 -20.99
N GLU A 76 11.86 -3.88 -20.32
CA GLU A 76 11.95 -2.66 -19.49
C GLU A 76 11.76 -1.39 -20.33
N GLU A 77 12.36 -1.30 -21.51
CA GLU A 77 12.19 -0.15 -22.41
C GLU A 77 10.75 -0.02 -22.90
N ARG A 78 10.11 -1.15 -23.23
CA ARG A 78 8.70 -1.18 -23.62
C ARG A 78 7.78 -0.77 -22.46
N ALA A 79 8.05 -1.28 -21.26
CA ALA A 79 7.32 -0.91 -20.06
C ALA A 79 7.46 0.58 -19.73
N ALA A 80 8.68 1.12 -19.80
CA ALA A 80 8.94 2.55 -19.62
C ALA A 80 8.20 3.40 -20.66
N ALA A 81 8.11 2.94 -21.91
CA ALA A 81 7.33 3.62 -22.94
C ALA A 81 5.82 3.60 -22.66
N GLU A 82 5.28 2.56 -22.03
CA GLU A 82 3.88 2.55 -21.57
C GLU A 82 3.64 3.49 -20.39
N VAL A 83 4.54 3.51 -19.40
CA VAL A 83 4.48 4.45 -18.26
C VAL A 83 4.50 5.90 -18.75
N ALA A 84 5.37 6.22 -19.72
CA ALA A 84 5.52 7.58 -20.24
C ALA A 84 4.25 8.13 -20.93
N LYS A 85 3.30 7.26 -21.28
CA LYS A 85 2.00 7.68 -21.85
C LYS A 85 1.03 8.16 -20.79
N ILE A 86 1.23 7.78 -19.52
CA ILE A 86 0.33 8.14 -18.43
C ILE A 86 0.54 9.60 -18.07
N ASP A 87 -0.47 10.43 -18.34
CA ASP A 87 -0.60 11.76 -17.75
C ASP A 87 -1.83 11.76 -16.85
N PHE A 88 -1.62 11.82 -15.53
CA PHE A 88 -2.73 11.84 -14.57
C PHE A 88 -3.72 12.98 -14.84
N ARG A 89 -3.30 14.06 -15.53
CA ARG A 89 -4.15 15.18 -15.92
C ARG A 89 -5.12 14.86 -17.06
N VAL A 90 -4.85 13.81 -17.83
CA VAL A 90 -5.64 13.38 -18.98
C VAL A 90 -6.22 12.00 -18.69
N GLU A 91 -7.48 11.97 -18.28
CA GLU A 91 -8.19 10.74 -17.87
C GLU A 91 -8.10 9.61 -18.90
N GLU A 92 -8.17 9.91 -20.19
CA GLU A 92 -8.09 8.93 -21.27
C GLU A 92 -6.79 8.12 -21.22
N THR A 93 -5.65 8.78 -20.99
CA THR A 93 -4.34 8.11 -20.90
C THR A 93 -4.26 7.14 -19.71
N VAL A 94 -4.90 7.50 -18.60
CA VAL A 94 -4.99 6.65 -17.40
C VAL A 94 -5.88 5.45 -17.67
N ARG A 95 -7.01 5.64 -18.36
CA ARG A 95 -7.90 4.53 -18.76
C ARG A 95 -7.19 3.57 -19.70
N ASP A 96 -6.45 4.07 -20.67
CA ASP A 96 -5.67 3.23 -21.59
C ASP A 96 -4.61 2.41 -20.87
N ALA A 97 -3.93 3.00 -19.88
CA ALA A 97 -2.98 2.29 -19.04
C ALA A 97 -3.63 1.15 -18.25
N ILE A 98 -4.79 1.37 -17.64
CA ILE A 98 -5.54 0.35 -16.88
C ILE A 98 -5.86 -0.88 -17.74
N LEU A 99 -6.16 -0.70 -19.03
CA LEU A 99 -6.45 -1.82 -19.95
C LEU A 99 -5.23 -2.73 -20.21
N ASN A 100 -4.03 -2.19 -20.03
CA ASN A 100 -2.77 -2.89 -20.29
C ASN A 100 -2.10 -3.41 -19.02
N LEU A 101 -2.33 -2.75 -17.88
CA LEU A 101 -1.83 -3.20 -16.58
C LEU A 101 -2.34 -4.61 -16.26
N ARG A 102 -1.46 -5.41 -15.68
CA ARG A 102 -1.76 -6.74 -15.15
C ARG A 102 -1.50 -6.75 -13.65
N PHE A 103 -2.01 -7.78 -12.99
CA PHE A 103 -1.93 -8.03 -11.54
C PHE A 103 -0.71 -7.39 -10.88
N ASP A 104 -0.96 -6.61 -9.82
CA ASP A 104 0.05 -6.10 -8.90
C ASP A 104 0.99 -5.04 -9.52
N GLU A 105 0.70 -4.49 -10.72
CA GLU A 105 1.59 -3.55 -11.43
C GLU A 105 1.24 -2.07 -11.22
N HIS A 106 0.07 -1.75 -10.67
CA HIS A 106 -0.50 -0.40 -10.67
C HIS A 106 0.19 0.56 -9.70
N ILE A 107 0.71 0.10 -8.56
CA ILE A 107 1.48 0.98 -7.65
C ILE A 107 2.76 1.44 -8.35
N SER A 108 3.48 0.51 -8.99
CA SER A 108 4.67 0.84 -9.78
C SER A 108 4.35 1.82 -10.90
N ALA A 109 3.27 1.60 -11.66
CA ALA A 109 2.85 2.51 -12.71
C ALA A 109 2.46 3.89 -12.17
N ALA A 110 1.77 3.95 -11.03
CA ALA A 110 1.32 5.19 -10.41
C ALA A 110 2.49 6.05 -9.92
N VAL A 111 3.50 5.43 -9.30
CA VAL A 111 4.68 6.16 -8.81
C VAL A 111 5.56 6.62 -9.97
N GLN A 112 5.85 5.76 -10.94
CA GLN A 112 6.70 6.12 -12.08
C GLN A 112 6.05 7.20 -12.99
N SER A 113 4.72 7.22 -13.09
CA SER A 113 3.96 8.26 -13.81
C SER A 113 3.74 9.55 -12.99
N ARG A 114 4.21 9.60 -11.74
CA ARG A 114 3.95 10.70 -10.78
C ARG A 114 2.46 10.94 -10.53
N THR A 115 1.65 9.89 -10.65
CA THR A 115 0.28 9.88 -10.14
C THR A 115 0.31 9.79 -8.61
N ILE A 116 1.28 9.08 -8.05
CA ILE A 116 1.57 8.95 -6.62
C ILE A 116 3.00 9.43 -6.36
N ASP A 117 3.22 10.14 -5.24
CA ASP A 117 4.55 10.61 -4.83
C ASP A 117 5.39 9.47 -4.26
N ILE A 118 4.89 8.82 -3.22
CA ILE A 118 5.51 7.68 -2.55
C ILE A 118 4.41 6.75 -2.05
N ALA A 119 4.65 5.44 -2.17
CA ALA A 119 3.73 4.41 -1.69
C ALA A 119 4.30 3.68 -0.47
N PHE A 120 3.49 3.57 0.58
CA PHE A 120 3.75 2.74 1.75
C PHE A 120 2.75 1.58 1.74
N ALA A 121 3.26 0.35 1.61
CA ALA A 121 2.43 -0.85 1.54
C ALA A 121 2.51 -1.64 2.84
N ILE A 122 1.36 -1.83 3.51
CA ILE A 122 1.22 -2.75 4.62
C ILE A 122 0.71 -4.08 4.07
N VAL A 123 1.61 -5.05 3.99
CA VAL A 123 1.34 -6.34 3.34
C VAL A 123 0.98 -7.40 4.38
N GLY A 124 -0.20 -8.00 4.25
CA GLY A 124 -0.68 -9.09 5.11
C GLY A 124 -0.05 -10.45 4.81
N GLY A 125 0.27 -10.69 3.53
CA GLY A 125 0.83 -11.92 2.99
C GLY A 125 2.35 -11.99 3.07
N LEU A 126 2.97 -12.70 2.11
CA LEU A 126 4.41 -12.88 2.05
C LEU A 126 5.11 -11.67 1.46
N ILE A 127 6.00 -11.06 2.25
CA ILE A 127 6.95 -10.07 1.79
C ILE A 127 8.24 -10.80 1.44
N THR A 128 8.70 -10.65 0.20
CA THR A 128 9.96 -11.25 -0.27
C THR A 128 11.14 -10.31 -0.07
N ASN A 129 10.91 -8.99 -0.10
CA ASN A 129 11.93 -7.96 0.04
C ASN A 129 11.50 -6.92 1.09
N GLU A 130 11.53 -7.28 2.38
CA GLU A 130 11.23 -6.34 3.45
C GLU A 130 12.18 -5.14 3.40
N TYR A 131 11.63 -3.93 3.51
CA TYR A 131 12.43 -2.72 3.50
C TYR A 131 13.38 -2.65 4.72
N GLN A 132 14.65 -2.34 4.46
CA GLN A 132 15.74 -2.41 5.45
C GLN A 132 16.37 -1.03 5.72
N SER A 133 17.04 -0.90 6.87
CA SER A 133 17.82 0.31 7.16
C SER A 133 19.10 0.35 6.32
N ASN A 134 19.66 1.55 6.16
CA ASN A 134 20.93 1.77 5.47
C ASN A 134 22.06 0.92 6.09
N GLU A 135 22.08 0.79 7.41
CA GLU A 135 23.09 0.02 8.16
C GLU A 135 22.93 -1.49 7.91
N GLN A 136 21.70 -1.99 7.84
CA GLN A 136 21.46 -3.39 7.51
C GLN A 136 21.85 -3.70 6.07
N LEU A 137 21.51 -2.82 5.11
CA LEU A 137 21.95 -2.97 3.72
C LEU A 137 23.47 -2.97 3.59
N ALA A 138 24.16 -2.05 4.26
CA ALA A 138 25.62 -2.00 4.27
C ALA A 138 26.23 -3.28 4.86
N ALA A 139 25.73 -3.74 6.01
CA ALA A 139 26.21 -4.96 6.65
C ALA A 139 26.00 -6.21 5.77
N GLU A 140 24.85 -6.29 5.10
CA GLU A 140 24.54 -7.40 4.19
C GLU A 140 25.39 -7.39 2.92
N SER A 141 25.67 -6.21 2.38
CA SER A 141 26.57 -6.07 1.22
C SER A 141 27.99 -6.55 1.57
N GLU A 142 28.55 -6.07 2.68
CA GLU A 142 29.86 -6.52 3.17
C GLU A 142 29.90 -8.02 3.51
N TRP A 143 28.78 -8.57 3.99
CA TRP A 143 28.67 -9.99 4.25
C TRP A 143 28.59 -10.80 2.96
N SER A 144 27.83 -10.35 1.96
CA SER A 144 27.67 -11.05 0.68
C SER A 144 29.02 -11.21 -0.04
N GLU A 145 29.85 -10.16 -0.05
CA GLU A 145 31.21 -10.22 -0.60
C GLU A 145 32.08 -11.26 0.12
N ARG A 146 32.00 -11.37 1.45
CA ARG A 146 32.79 -12.33 2.25
C ARG A 146 32.24 -13.76 2.21
N ALA A 147 30.92 -13.91 2.11
CA ALA A 147 30.25 -15.20 2.12
C ALA A 147 30.60 -16.04 0.87
N HIS A 148 30.98 -15.40 -0.23
CA HIS A 148 31.56 -16.06 -1.40
C HIS A 148 32.83 -16.86 -1.03
N ASP A 149 33.68 -16.32 -0.16
CA ASP A 149 34.95 -16.93 0.25
C ASP A 149 34.81 -17.87 1.45
N THR A 150 33.79 -17.67 2.30
CA THR A 150 33.53 -18.50 3.48
C THR A 150 32.06 -18.94 3.55
N PRO A 151 31.67 -20.01 2.85
CA PRO A 151 30.32 -20.56 2.92
C PRO A 151 29.95 -20.96 4.35
N GLY A 152 28.75 -20.59 4.80
CA GLY A 152 28.20 -20.98 6.11
C GLY A 152 28.30 -19.92 7.22
N VAL A 153 28.83 -18.73 6.94
CA VAL A 153 28.77 -17.59 7.88
C VAL A 153 27.33 -17.07 7.94
N SER A 154 26.80 -16.89 9.16
CA SER A 154 25.45 -16.35 9.36
C SER A 154 25.33 -14.90 8.86
N LYS A 155 24.19 -14.57 8.25
CA LYS A 155 23.84 -13.20 7.84
C LYS A 155 23.93 -12.24 9.05
N PRO A 156 24.54 -11.05 8.91
CA PRO A 156 24.69 -10.12 10.01
C PRO A 156 23.37 -9.46 10.37
N LYS A 157 23.33 -8.91 11.57
CA LYS A 157 22.28 -8.02 12.02
C LYS A 157 22.92 -6.71 12.49
N ALA A 158 22.61 -5.63 11.80
CA ALA A 158 23.11 -4.31 12.16
C ALA A 158 22.56 -3.88 13.54
N PRO A 159 23.37 -3.28 14.41
CA PRO A 159 22.89 -2.65 15.63
C PRO A 159 22.29 -1.26 15.34
N PRO A 160 21.39 -0.75 16.19
CA PRO A 160 20.94 0.65 16.12
C PRO A 160 22.10 1.62 16.46
N PRO A 161 21.97 2.92 16.13
CA PRO A 161 20.81 3.59 15.52
C PRO A 161 20.62 3.21 14.04
N TYR A 162 19.37 3.27 13.57
CA TYR A 162 19.03 2.98 12.19
C TYR A 162 18.70 4.27 11.43
N THR A 163 19.12 4.33 10.18
CA THR A 163 18.74 5.38 9.22
C THR A 163 18.15 4.77 7.96
N TYR A 164 17.35 5.56 7.23
CA TYR A 164 16.60 5.10 6.07
C TYR A 164 16.68 6.11 4.93
N SER A 165 16.75 5.60 3.70
CA SER A 165 16.79 6.39 2.46
C SER A 165 15.64 6.00 1.55
N ILE A 166 14.90 6.96 1.01
CA ILE A 166 13.80 6.65 0.07
C ILE A 166 14.32 5.81 -1.12
N PRO A 167 13.71 4.65 -1.41
CA PRO A 167 14.12 3.83 -2.55
C PRO A 167 13.89 4.58 -3.86
N ALA A 168 14.66 4.26 -4.91
CA ALA A 168 14.59 4.95 -6.19
C ALA A 168 13.19 4.82 -6.83
N GLU A 169 12.56 3.68 -6.63
CA GLU A 169 11.23 3.30 -7.06
C GLU A 169 10.14 3.99 -6.24
N ARG A 170 10.50 4.60 -5.09
CA ARG A 170 9.61 5.28 -4.13
C ARG A 170 8.41 4.44 -3.70
N ILE A 171 8.64 3.14 -3.55
CA ILE A 171 7.70 2.16 -3.00
C ILE A 171 8.37 1.51 -1.80
N VAL A 172 7.69 1.53 -0.65
CA VAL A 172 8.18 0.98 0.61
C VAL A 172 7.21 -0.10 1.08
N GLU A 173 7.61 -1.35 0.91
CA GLU A 173 6.95 -2.49 1.55
C GLU A 173 7.36 -2.55 3.02
N LEU A 174 6.41 -2.24 3.91
CA LEU A 174 6.69 -2.13 5.34
C LEU A 174 7.02 -3.52 5.91
N PRO A 175 8.08 -3.63 6.72
CA PRO A 175 8.53 -4.91 7.25
C PRO A 175 7.46 -5.52 8.15
N ARG A 176 7.42 -6.85 8.18
CA ARG A 176 6.49 -7.57 9.06
C ARG A 176 6.76 -7.24 10.51
N GLN A 177 5.68 -7.08 11.25
CA GLN A 177 5.79 -6.83 12.67
C GLN A 177 6.22 -8.10 13.38
N LYS A 178 7.20 -7.96 14.28
CA LYS A 178 7.48 -9.01 15.24
C LYS A 178 6.27 -9.21 16.12
N VAL A 179 5.78 -10.44 16.11
CA VAL A 179 4.69 -10.93 16.93
C VAL A 179 5.22 -11.98 17.89
N TRP A 180 4.43 -12.31 18.91
CA TRP A 180 4.77 -13.33 19.89
C TRP A 180 5.15 -14.64 19.18
N PRO A 181 6.12 -15.42 19.69
CA PRO A 181 6.64 -16.60 18.98
C PRO A 181 5.58 -17.62 18.51
N ASN A 182 4.42 -17.67 19.18
CA ASN A 182 3.32 -18.57 18.85
C ASN A 182 2.38 -18.02 17.77
N ASP A 183 2.44 -16.72 17.49
CA ASP A 183 1.73 -16.07 16.40
C ASP A 183 2.72 -15.80 15.28
N GLN A 184 2.71 -16.63 14.24
CA GLN A 184 3.44 -16.33 13.01
C GLN A 184 2.62 -15.36 12.15
N PRO A 185 3.21 -14.65 11.17
CA PRO A 185 2.45 -13.82 10.22
C PRO A 185 1.33 -14.57 9.49
N ARG A 186 1.49 -15.90 9.32
CA ARG A 186 0.47 -16.78 8.74
C ARG A 186 -0.62 -17.21 9.75
N SER A 187 -0.46 -16.92 11.03
CA SER A 187 -1.41 -17.30 12.08
C SER A 187 -2.71 -16.50 11.98
N LYS A 188 -3.76 -17.07 12.56
CA LYS A 188 -5.04 -16.36 12.72
C LYS A 188 -4.88 -15.15 13.66
N GLY A 189 -4.07 -15.26 14.71
CA GLY A 189 -3.83 -14.20 15.68
C GLY A 189 -3.10 -12.99 15.08
N TYR A 190 -2.19 -13.19 14.12
CA TYR A 190 -1.60 -12.09 13.35
C TYR A 190 -2.66 -11.41 12.47
N ALA A 191 -3.40 -12.19 11.68
CA ALA A 191 -4.44 -11.66 10.79
C ALA A 191 -5.50 -10.84 11.55
N ASN A 192 -5.89 -11.27 12.75
CA ASN A 192 -6.85 -10.56 13.59
C ASN A 192 -6.40 -9.13 13.99
N GLN A 193 -5.10 -8.82 13.91
CA GLN A 193 -4.57 -7.51 14.33
C GLN A 193 -4.61 -6.44 13.24
N ALA A 194 -5.05 -6.78 12.01
CA ALA A 194 -4.95 -5.95 10.81
C ALA A 194 -5.32 -4.46 11.02
N LEU A 195 -6.39 -4.18 11.77
CA LEU A 195 -6.87 -2.83 12.05
C LEU A 195 -6.69 -2.38 13.51
N GLU A 196 -6.08 -3.19 14.36
CA GLU A 196 -5.86 -2.83 15.76
C GLU A 196 -4.88 -1.65 15.85
N SER A 197 -5.19 -0.67 16.70
CA SER A 197 -4.37 0.56 16.79
C SER A 197 -2.90 0.29 17.13
N HIS A 198 -2.57 -0.68 18.00
CA HIS A 198 -1.17 -1.02 18.32
C HIS A 198 -0.43 -1.65 17.12
N PHE A 199 -1.15 -2.31 16.23
CA PHE A 199 -0.59 -2.88 15.01
C PHE A 199 -0.33 -1.77 14.01
N LEU A 200 -1.34 -0.96 13.66
CA LEU A 200 -1.17 0.15 12.74
C LEU A 200 -0.11 1.16 13.24
N ARG A 201 -0.05 1.46 14.54
CA ARG A 201 0.92 2.41 15.12
C ARG A 201 2.35 2.01 14.82
N ARG A 202 2.71 0.74 14.97
CA ARG A 202 4.06 0.25 14.68
C ARG A 202 4.46 0.46 13.22
N HIS A 203 3.52 0.40 12.28
CA HIS A 203 3.79 0.72 10.87
C HIS A 203 3.92 2.23 10.65
N LEU A 204 3.05 3.04 11.26
CA LEU A 204 3.13 4.49 11.15
C LEU A 204 4.42 5.06 11.78
N ASP A 205 4.84 4.55 12.93
CA ASP A 205 6.10 4.95 13.57
C ASP A 205 7.32 4.60 12.69
N PHE A 206 7.21 3.51 11.91
CA PHE A 206 8.26 3.14 10.94
C PHE A 206 8.26 4.08 9.72
N ILE A 207 7.08 4.41 9.17
CA ILE A 207 6.96 5.44 8.12
C ILE A 207 7.55 6.77 8.60
N GLU A 208 7.29 7.15 9.85
CA GLU A 208 7.82 8.36 10.46
C GLU A 208 9.36 8.31 10.57
N SER A 209 9.91 7.17 11.00
CA SER A 209 11.36 6.96 11.04
C SER A 209 12.03 7.10 9.66
N ILE A 210 11.37 6.60 8.61
CA ILE A 210 11.83 6.76 7.22
C ILE A 210 11.78 8.23 6.81
N SER A 211 10.65 8.88 7.08
CA SER A 211 10.39 10.26 6.69
C SER A 211 11.41 11.21 7.32
N GLN A 212 11.65 11.08 8.63
CA GLN A 212 12.64 11.85 9.37
C GLN A 212 14.07 11.61 8.87
N SER A 213 14.46 10.34 8.67
CA SER A 213 15.81 10.00 8.20
C SER A 213 16.10 10.55 6.80
N SER A 214 15.08 10.58 5.94
CA SER A 214 15.17 11.04 4.55
C SER A 214 14.86 12.53 4.37
N GLY A 215 14.46 13.25 5.43
CA GLY A 215 14.11 14.67 5.34
C GLY A 215 12.88 14.96 4.47
N ILE A 216 11.92 14.03 4.42
CA ILE A 216 10.63 14.22 3.73
C ILE A 216 9.51 14.36 4.78
N PRO A 217 8.36 14.97 4.43
CA PRO A 217 7.22 15.03 5.35
C PRO A 217 6.79 13.65 5.85
N GLY A 218 6.12 13.55 6.99
CA GLY A 218 5.46 12.33 7.46
C GLY A 218 4.18 12.00 6.66
N LEU A 219 3.55 10.84 6.93
CA LEU A 219 2.30 10.46 6.23
C LEU A 219 1.18 11.49 6.45
N PHE A 220 1.02 11.98 7.69
CA PHE A 220 -0.02 12.95 8.04
C PHE A 220 0.35 14.41 7.78
N GLU A 221 1.55 14.67 7.26
CA GLU A 221 2.02 16.01 6.93
C GLU A 221 1.83 16.35 5.45
N ALA A 222 1.31 15.41 4.66
CA ALA A 222 0.99 15.58 3.25
C ALA A 222 -0.34 14.90 2.92
N PRO A 223 -1.04 15.31 1.84
CA PRO A 223 -2.20 14.59 1.35
C PRO A 223 -1.87 13.14 1.04
N PHE A 224 -2.79 12.25 1.39
CA PHE A 224 -2.62 10.83 1.12
C PHE A 224 -3.93 10.14 0.79
N ILE A 225 -3.80 9.11 -0.03
CA ILE A 225 -4.86 8.17 -0.36
C ILE A 225 -4.74 6.99 0.60
N LEU A 226 -5.86 6.62 1.22
CA LEU A 226 -5.98 5.35 1.92
C LEU A 226 -6.59 4.33 0.97
N ASP A 227 -5.77 3.40 0.52
CA ASP A 227 -6.18 2.30 -0.35
C ASP A 227 -6.31 1.01 0.44
N ILE A 228 -7.37 0.25 0.19
CA ILE A 228 -7.70 -0.94 0.96
C ILE A 228 -8.14 -2.04 0.00
N ASP A 229 -7.33 -3.08 -0.13
CA ASP A 229 -7.79 -4.35 -0.68
C ASP A 229 -8.58 -5.11 0.40
N LEU A 230 -9.75 -5.61 0.04
CA LEU A 230 -10.57 -6.40 0.95
C LEU A 230 -9.92 -7.74 1.31
N ASP A 231 -9.07 -8.28 0.46
CA ASP A 231 -8.39 -9.53 0.75
C ASP A 231 -7.35 -9.41 1.88
N TYR A 232 -6.95 -8.18 2.26
CA TYR A 232 -6.18 -7.88 3.47
C TYR A 232 -6.87 -8.44 4.72
N PHE A 233 -8.20 -8.45 4.73
CA PHE A 233 -9.01 -8.96 5.83
C PHE A 233 -9.21 -10.47 5.71
N ASN A 234 -8.31 -11.26 6.32
CA ASN A 234 -8.40 -12.72 6.26
C ASN A 234 -9.32 -13.35 7.32
N THR A 235 -9.82 -12.57 8.29
CA THR A 235 -10.75 -13.04 9.34
C THR A 235 -11.85 -12.01 9.63
N ARG A 236 -12.95 -12.43 10.23
CA ARG A 236 -13.99 -11.49 10.68
C ARG A 236 -13.46 -10.46 11.67
N GLN A 237 -12.57 -10.89 12.58
CA GLN A 237 -11.95 -10.00 13.55
C GLN A 237 -11.00 -8.99 12.89
N SER A 238 -10.35 -9.34 11.78
CA SER A 238 -9.42 -8.42 11.10
C SER A 238 -10.09 -7.13 10.61
N ILE A 239 -11.39 -7.16 10.27
CA ILE A 239 -12.21 -5.98 9.90
C ILE A 239 -13.10 -5.50 11.07
N GLN A 240 -13.06 -6.18 12.21
CA GLN A 240 -13.80 -5.85 13.43
C GLN A 240 -12.83 -5.82 14.62
N PRO A 241 -11.85 -4.90 14.62
CA PRO A 241 -10.85 -4.81 15.67
C PRO A 241 -11.51 -4.42 17.01
N VAL A 242 -10.85 -4.77 18.11
CA VAL A 242 -11.26 -4.32 19.45
C VAL A 242 -11.00 -2.82 19.59
N ASP A 243 -9.84 -2.36 19.10
CA ASP A 243 -9.44 -0.95 19.08
C ASP A 243 -9.26 -0.47 17.64
N HIS A 244 -10.17 0.41 17.18
CA HIS A 244 -10.17 0.99 15.84
C HIS A 244 -9.80 2.48 15.79
N GLU A 245 -9.34 3.06 16.90
CA GLU A 245 -9.15 4.52 16.98
C GLU A 245 -8.18 5.04 15.92
N LEU A 246 -7.04 4.37 15.75
CA LEU A 246 -6.04 4.78 14.76
C LEU A 246 -6.50 4.51 13.33
N PHE A 247 -7.27 3.45 13.09
CA PHE A 247 -7.85 3.21 11.77
C PHE A 247 -8.87 4.28 11.39
N HIS A 248 -9.71 4.72 12.34
CA HIS A 248 -10.62 5.83 12.14
C HIS A 248 -9.88 7.15 11.91
N GLU A 249 -8.73 7.36 12.56
CA GLU A 249 -7.87 8.51 12.29
C GLU A 249 -7.32 8.51 10.86
N LEU A 250 -6.87 7.34 10.35
CA LEU A 250 -6.47 7.19 8.95
C LEU A 250 -7.61 7.56 8.00
N ILE A 251 -8.83 7.08 8.26
CA ILE A 251 -10.03 7.39 7.47
C ILE A 251 -10.32 8.90 7.46
N ARG A 252 -10.25 9.56 8.62
CA ARG A 252 -10.52 10.99 8.73
C ARG A 252 -9.52 11.82 7.92
N ARG A 253 -8.22 11.50 8.05
CA ARG A 253 -7.13 12.27 7.46
C ARG A 253 -6.88 11.99 5.99
N ALA A 254 -7.22 10.82 5.46
CA ALA A 254 -7.03 10.49 4.05
C ALA A 254 -7.86 11.42 3.15
N ASP A 255 -7.34 11.88 2.02
CA ASP A 255 -8.08 12.75 1.08
C ASP A 255 -9.22 11.99 0.40
N ILE A 256 -8.92 10.79 -0.08
CA ILE A 256 -9.90 9.83 -0.62
C ILE A 256 -9.61 8.42 -0.10
N ILE A 257 -10.63 7.56 -0.21
CA ILE A 257 -10.50 6.14 0.12
C ILE A 257 -10.80 5.31 -1.13
N THR A 258 -9.94 4.34 -1.43
CA THR A 258 -10.15 3.37 -2.51
C THR A 258 -10.31 1.97 -1.93
N ILE A 259 -11.24 1.19 -2.49
CA ILE A 259 -11.60 -0.16 -2.03
C ILE A 259 -11.53 -1.13 -3.20
N ALA A 260 -10.55 -2.03 -3.21
CA ALA A 260 -10.45 -3.14 -4.15
C ALA A 260 -11.22 -4.35 -3.61
N ARG A 261 -12.26 -4.81 -4.31
CA ARG A 261 -13.14 -5.87 -3.81
C ARG A 261 -12.58 -7.28 -3.99
N GLU A 262 -11.78 -7.47 -5.04
CA GLU A 262 -11.06 -8.69 -5.39
C GLU A 262 -11.69 -10.00 -4.91
N PRO A 263 -12.93 -10.34 -5.34
CA PRO A 263 -13.71 -11.41 -4.72
C PRO A 263 -13.04 -12.78 -4.77
N LYS A 264 -12.19 -13.02 -5.77
CA LYS A 264 -11.40 -14.27 -5.87
C LYS A 264 -10.29 -14.31 -4.81
N CYS A 265 -9.59 -13.20 -4.60
CA CYS A 265 -8.52 -13.09 -3.63
C CYS A 265 -9.07 -13.17 -2.20
N VAL A 266 -10.21 -12.51 -1.91
CA VAL A 266 -10.94 -12.66 -0.64
C VAL A 266 -11.26 -14.14 -0.32
N ILE A 267 -11.64 -14.93 -1.32
CA ILE A 267 -11.90 -16.36 -1.13
C ILE A 267 -10.60 -17.16 -0.92
N ALA A 268 -9.55 -16.84 -1.67
CA ALA A 268 -8.28 -17.54 -1.64
C ALA A 268 -7.44 -17.26 -0.36
N CYS A 269 -7.50 -16.04 0.16
CA CYS A 269 -6.63 -15.53 1.23
C CYS A 269 -7.23 -15.70 2.64
N GLN A 270 -8.55 -15.88 2.76
CA GLN A 270 -9.20 -16.00 4.07
C GLN A 270 -8.74 -17.23 4.88
N LYS A 271 -8.79 -17.12 6.21
CA LYS A 271 -8.48 -18.24 7.10
C LYS A 271 -9.59 -19.31 7.05
N PRO A 272 -9.26 -20.59 7.32
CA PRO A 272 -10.24 -21.66 7.31
C PRO A 272 -11.45 -21.37 8.22
N GLY A 273 -12.66 -21.45 7.65
CA GLY A 273 -13.92 -21.34 8.38
C GLY A 273 -14.53 -19.94 8.48
N GLU A 274 -13.85 -18.88 8.01
CA GLU A 274 -14.31 -17.49 8.14
C GLU A 274 -15.53 -17.16 7.26
N LYS A 275 -15.63 -17.80 6.08
CA LYS A 275 -16.70 -17.61 5.08
C LYS A 275 -16.87 -16.14 4.71
N LEU A 276 -15.75 -15.47 4.43
CA LEU A 276 -15.73 -14.07 4.02
C LEU A 276 -16.17 -13.93 2.56
N THR A 277 -16.84 -12.82 2.26
CA THR A 277 -17.19 -12.38 0.92
C THR A 277 -16.82 -10.91 0.78
N SER A 278 -16.51 -10.47 -0.44
CA SER A 278 -16.22 -9.06 -0.72
C SER A 278 -17.41 -8.16 -0.34
N ASP A 279 -18.65 -8.58 -0.60
CA ASP A 279 -19.85 -7.84 -0.19
C ASP A 279 -19.93 -7.58 1.31
N TRP A 280 -19.62 -8.60 2.13
CA TRP A 280 -19.66 -8.47 3.57
C TRP A 280 -18.53 -7.57 4.08
N LEU A 281 -17.31 -7.75 3.55
CA LEU A 281 -16.14 -6.95 3.91
C LEU A 281 -16.31 -5.48 3.49
N GLU A 282 -16.83 -5.21 2.29
CA GLU A 282 -17.15 -3.86 1.84
C GLU A 282 -18.19 -3.20 2.75
N THR A 283 -19.22 -3.94 3.16
CA THR A 283 -20.25 -3.45 4.08
C THR A 283 -19.66 -3.07 5.44
N GLU A 284 -18.82 -3.92 6.03
CA GLU A 284 -18.16 -3.63 7.30
C GLU A 284 -17.15 -2.48 7.18
N LEU A 285 -16.37 -2.43 6.11
CA LEU A 285 -15.43 -1.33 5.87
C LEU A 285 -16.18 0.00 5.73
N LYS A 286 -17.26 0.04 4.95
CA LYS A 286 -18.11 1.24 4.83
C LYS A 286 -18.80 1.61 6.15
N ARG A 287 -19.05 0.65 7.05
CA ARG A 287 -19.50 0.94 8.43
C ARG A 287 -18.42 1.70 9.20
N HIS A 288 -17.17 1.24 9.19
CA HIS A 288 -16.05 1.97 9.81
C HIS A 288 -15.90 3.38 9.23
N ILE A 289 -15.99 3.54 7.91
CA ILE A 289 -15.90 4.86 7.26
C ILE A 289 -17.00 5.80 7.76
N ARG A 290 -18.25 5.32 7.83
CA ARG A 290 -19.37 6.13 8.35
C ARG A 290 -19.16 6.52 9.81
N GLU A 291 -18.75 5.59 10.65
CA GLU A 291 -18.53 5.84 12.09
C GLU A 291 -17.41 6.86 12.32
N ALA A 292 -16.27 6.68 11.65
CA ALA A 292 -15.11 7.55 11.77
C ALA A 292 -15.42 9.01 11.40
N LEU A 293 -16.29 9.21 10.39
CA LEU A 293 -16.65 10.52 9.86
C LEU A 293 -17.91 11.14 10.49
N SER A 294 -18.74 10.33 11.16
CA SER A 294 -19.94 10.83 11.87
C SER A 294 -19.62 11.34 13.27
N THR A 295 -18.47 10.97 13.81
CA THR A 295 -18.02 11.39 15.14
C THR A 295 -17.25 12.70 14.98
N SER A 296 -17.83 13.83 15.41
CA SER A 296 -17.11 15.10 15.45
C SER A 296 -15.85 14.95 16.31
N PRO A 297 -14.68 15.49 15.90
CA PRO A 297 -13.52 15.52 16.78
C PRO A 297 -13.89 16.26 18.07
N SER A 298 -13.65 15.62 19.22
CA SER A 298 -13.80 16.27 20.53
C SER A 298 -12.89 17.49 20.58
N GLU A 299 -13.38 18.61 21.14
CA GLU A 299 -12.70 19.92 21.21
C GLU A 299 -11.32 19.90 21.91
N ASP A 300 -10.89 18.77 22.47
CA ASP A 300 -9.61 18.64 23.20
C ASP A 300 -8.36 18.52 22.30
N ASP A 301 -8.51 18.33 20.98
CA ASP A 301 -7.36 18.17 20.05
C ASP A 301 -6.83 19.50 19.47
N LEU A 302 -7.39 20.64 19.92
CA LEU A 302 -6.93 21.99 19.56
C LEU A 302 -6.08 22.61 20.68
N THR A 303 -4.99 21.95 21.08
CA THR A 303 -3.92 22.62 21.83
C THR A 303 -2.67 22.77 20.98
N THR A 304 -2.63 23.87 20.24
CA THR A 304 -1.40 24.40 19.65
C THR A 304 -0.51 24.91 20.79
N PRO A 305 0.81 24.62 20.83
CA PRO A 305 1.68 25.27 21.79
C PRO A 305 1.85 26.73 21.35
N GLU A 306 1.35 27.66 22.16
CA GLU A 306 1.68 29.07 22.02
C GLU A 306 3.20 29.26 22.07
N GLN A 307 3.69 29.97 21.06
CA GLN A 307 5.04 30.48 20.97
C GLN A 307 5.35 31.33 22.21
N THR A 308 6.28 30.88 23.05
CA THR A 308 6.91 31.75 24.04
C THR A 308 8.06 32.50 23.36
N SER A 309 7.78 33.77 23.05
CA SER A 309 8.79 34.78 22.75
C SER A 309 8.91 35.71 23.95
N ALA A 310 10.00 35.56 24.73
CA ALA A 310 10.66 36.61 25.52
C ALA A 310 12.00 36.09 26.05
#